data_AF-A0A4W4EFM5-F1
#
_entry.id   AF-A0A4W4EFM5-F1
#
_cell.length_a   1.000
_cell.length_b   1.000
_cell.length_c   1.000
_cell.angle_alpha   90.00
_cell.angle_beta   90.00
_cell.angle_gamma   90.00
#
_symmetry.space_group_name_H-M   'P 1'
#
loop_
_entity.id
_entity.type
_entity.pdbx_description
1 polymer ?
#
loop_
_entity_poly.entity_id
_entity_poly.type
_entity_poly.pdbx_seq_one_letter_code
_entity_poly.pdbx_strand_id
1 'polypeptide(L)'
;MTVPLLKIGVVLSTMAMITNWMSQTLPSLVGLNTTKLTAAQSGYLDRSTGVLPANPEESWQVYSSAQDSEGRCVCTVVAPQQTMCSRDARTKQLRQLLEKVQNMTQSIQVLDQRTQRDLQYVVKMEDQLRGLENKFRQVEESHKQNLAKQYKTIKAKMAELRPLIPVLEEYKADARLVLQFKQEVQNLTASLALLQQEMGAYDYDELHSRVSSLEERLRACMQKLACGKLTGISEPITIKTSGSRFGSWMTDPVAPEGDTRVWYMDGYHNNRFVREYRSLVDFMTSDNFTSHRLPHPWSGTGQVVYNGSIYFNKFQSQVIIKFDFKTSTISRTQRLDNAGFNNAYHYAWGGHSDIDLMVDEGGLWVVYATNQNAGNIVISKLNPVTLHVVKTWTTNHPKRSAGESFMICGTLYVTNGYSGGTKVYYAYHTNSSTYEYIDIPLQNKYSHISMLDYNPRDRALYAWNNGHQVLYNVTLFHLVRSEEL
;
A
#
# COMPACT_ATOMS: atom_id res chain seq x y z
N MET A 1 -18.44 10.62 -37.71
CA MET A 1 -17.47 9.66 -37.13
C MET A 1 -17.70 8.31 -37.78
N THR A 2 -16.67 7.70 -38.36
CA THR A 2 -16.78 6.40 -39.05
C THR A 2 -16.84 5.25 -38.02
N VAL A 3 -17.64 4.22 -38.32
CA VAL A 3 -17.89 3.00 -37.52
C VAL A 3 -16.63 2.38 -36.86
N PRO A 4 -15.41 2.40 -37.45
CA PRO A 4 -14.20 1.86 -36.80
C PRO A 4 -13.74 2.66 -35.57
N LEU A 5 -13.88 4.00 -35.58
CA LEU A 5 -13.49 4.85 -34.44
C LEU A 5 -14.45 4.67 -33.26
N LEU A 6 -15.72 4.40 -33.54
CA LEU A 6 -16.69 4.00 -32.51
C LEU A 6 -16.32 2.65 -31.90
N LYS A 7 -15.82 1.70 -32.70
CA LYS A 7 -15.37 0.39 -32.20
C LYS A 7 -14.09 0.47 -31.36
N ILE A 8 -13.14 1.33 -31.74
CA ILE A 8 -11.91 1.59 -30.94
C ILE A 8 -12.26 2.30 -29.63
N GLY A 9 -13.18 3.27 -29.66
CA GLY A 9 -13.69 3.93 -28.46
C GLY A 9 -14.43 2.96 -27.52
N VAL A 10 -15.14 1.97 -28.06
CA VAL A 10 -15.78 0.91 -27.27
C VAL A 10 -14.74 -0.01 -26.64
N VAL A 11 -13.67 -0.39 -27.35
CA VAL A 11 -12.59 -1.23 -26.79
C VAL A 11 -11.83 -0.49 -25.68
N LEU A 12 -11.46 0.77 -25.89
CA LEU A 12 -10.81 1.59 -24.87
C LEU A 12 -11.71 1.87 -23.66
N SER A 13 -13.02 2.02 -23.88
CA SER A 13 -14.01 2.17 -22.80
C SER A 13 -14.19 0.87 -22.00
N THR A 14 -14.19 -0.30 -22.66
CA THR A 14 -14.19 -1.60 -21.97
C THR A 14 -12.89 -1.85 -21.21
N MET A 15 -11.75 -1.38 -21.72
CA MET A 15 -10.46 -1.48 -21.03
C MET A 15 -10.39 -0.55 -19.81
N ALA A 16 -10.85 0.70 -19.92
CA ALA A 16 -10.98 1.59 -18.77
C ALA A 16 -11.94 1.02 -17.71
N MET A 17 -13.01 0.33 -18.11
CA MET A 17 -13.88 -0.40 -17.19
C MET A 17 -13.17 -1.59 -16.52
N ILE A 18 -12.30 -2.32 -17.23
CA ILE A 18 -11.51 -3.42 -16.64
C ILE A 18 -10.48 -2.88 -15.66
N THR A 19 -9.75 -1.81 -16.00
CA THR A 19 -8.78 -1.16 -15.09
C THR A 19 -9.48 -0.56 -13.87
N ASN A 20 -10.65 0.05 -14.06
CA ASN A 20 -11.46 0.58 -12.97
C ASN A 20 -12.06 -0.55 -12.11
N TRP A 21 -12.46 -1.66 -12.70
CA TRP A 21 -12.93 -2.85 -11.99
C TRP A 21 -11.79 -3.53 -11.20
N MET A 22 -10.58 -3.64 -11.77
CA MET A 22 -9.39 -4.14 -11.08
C MET A 22 -8.97 -3.23 -9.91
N SER A 23 -9.08 -1.91 -10.07
CA SER A 23 -8.69 -0.92 -9.06
C SER A 23 -9.74 -0.77 -7.95
N GLN A 24 -11.04 -0.81 -8.28
CA GLN A 24 -12.12 -0.48 -7.33
C GLN A 24 -12.93 -1.69 -6.84
N THR A 25 -13.09 -2.72 -7.68
CA THR A 25 -14.00 -3.84 -7.41
C THR A 25 -13.28 -5.12 -7.00
N LEU A 26 -12.09 -5.38 -7.58
CA LEU A 26 -11.25 -6.50 -7.16
C LEU A 26 -10.93 -6.45 -5.65
N PRO A 27 -10.56 -5.30 -5.06
CA PRO A 27 -10.28 -5.22 -3.62
C PRO A 27 -11.48 -5.56 -2.74
N SER A 28 -12.72 -5.23 -3.17
CA SER A 28 -13.92 -5.58 -2.40
C SER A 28 -14.26 -7.07 -2.48
N LEU A 29 -14.00 -7.72 -3.64
CA LEU A 29 -14.19 -9.15 -3.85
C LEU A 29 -13.16 -10.03 -3.09
N VAL A 30 -11.94 -9.53 -2.87
CA VAL A 30 -10.92 -10.19 -2.03
C VAL A 30 -10.96 -9.76 -0.55
N GLY A 31 -11.98 -9.01 -0.12
CA GLY A 31 -12.20 -8.72 1.30
C GLY A 31 -11.35 -7.58 1.88
N LEU A 32 -10.74 -6.73 1.04
CA LEU A 32 -9.98 -5.55 1.47
C LEU A 32 -10.86 -4.36 1.90
N ASN A 33 -12.19 -4.50 1.87
CA ASN A 33 -13.14 -3.43 2.22
C ASN A 33 -14.06 -3.82 3.39
N THR A 34 -13.50 -4.35 4.47
CA THR A 34 -14.21 -4.65 5.73
C THR A 34 -14.13 -3.47 6.70
N THR A 35 -14.52 -2.29 6.24
CA THR A 35 -15.01 -1.20 7.10
C THR A 35 -16.38 -0.78 6.61
N LYS A 36 -17.38 -1.65 6.81
CA LYS A 36 -18.78 -1.22 6.88
C LYS A 36 -19.29 -1.48 8.29
N LEU A 37 -19.38 -0.38 9.04
CA LEU A 37 -20.15 -0.25 10.26
C LEU A 37 -21.60 -0.71 10.01
N THR A 38 -22.02 -1.80 10.64
CA THR A 38 -23.43 -2.02 10.98
C THR A 38 -23.61 -1.69 12.45
N ALA A 39 -24.23 -0.55 12.72
CA ALA A 39 -24.72 -0.20 14.05
C ALA A 39 -25.81 -1.21 14.46
N ALA A 40 -25.50 -2.09 15.41
CA ALA A 40 -26.52 -2.85 16.11
C ALA A 40 -27.11 -1.97 17.21
N GLN A 41 -28.38 -1.64 17.07
CA GLN A 41 -29.17 -0.88 18.04
C GLN A 41 -29.25 -1.63 19.37
N SER A 42 -29.13 -0.86 20.45
CA SER A 42 -29.36 -1.26 21.83
C SER A 42 -30.82 -1.72 22.05
N GLY A 43 -31.00 -2.96 22.46
CA GLY A 43 -32.26 -3.49 22.99
C GLY A 43 -32.07 -3.94 24.44
N TYR A 44 -32.88 -3.37 25.33
CA TYR A 44 -32.95 -3.63 26.76
C TYR A 44 -33.13 -5.12 27.11
N LEU A 45 -32.46 -5.57 28.18
CA LEU A 45 -32.77 -6.82 28.88
C LEU A 45 -34.06 -6.64 29.69
N ASP A 46 -35.01 -7.55 29.51
CA ASP A 46 -35.98 -7.83 30.56
C ASP A 46 -36.28 -9.34 30.69
N ARG A 47 -36.54 -9.73 31.92
CA ARG A 47 -36.54 -11.07 32.49
C ARG A 47 -37.92 -11.72 32.33
N SER A 48 -38.01 -12.93 31.76
CA SER A 48 -38.85 -14.06 32.23
C SER A 48 -38.93 -15.22 31.22
N THR A 49 -38.62 -16.41 31.73
CA THR A 49 -39.09 -17.77 31.34
C THR A 49 -39.68 -17.98 29.94
N GLY A 50 -38.91 -18.67 29.10
CA GLY A 50 -39.40 -19.35 27.90
C GLY A 50 -38.32 -20.29 27.36
N VAL A 51 -38.40 -21.57 27.71
CA VAL A 51 -37.55 -22.62 27.14
C VAL A 51 -38.00 -22.83 25.68
N LEU A 52 -37.17 -22.41 24.72
CA LEU A 52 -37.30 -22.81 23.33
C LEU A 52 -36.57 -24.14 23.12
N PRO A 53 -37.05 -25.01 22.21
CA PRO A 53 -36.42 -26.30 21.96
C PRO A 53 -35.07 -26.08 21.29
N ALA A 54 -33.99 -26.31 22.04
CA ALA A 54 -32.65 -26.31 21.49
C ALA A 54 -32.52 -27.50 20.52
N ASN A 55 -32.00 -27.20 19.32
CA ASN A 55 -31.71 -28.18 18.28
C ASN A 55 -30.85 -29.31 18.87
N PRO A 56 -31.28 -30.59 18.81
CA PRO A 56 -30.61 -31.69 19.53
C PRO A 56 -29.20 -32.00 19.01
N GLU A 57 -28.77 -31.41 17.90
CA GLU A 57 -27.44 -31.63 17.32
C GLU A 57 -26.35 -30.65 17.77
N GLU A 58 -26.67 -29.57 18.48
CA GLU A 58 -25.71 -28.48 18.74
C GLU A 58 -25.39 -28.21 20.23
N SER A 59 -26.05 -28.87 21.18
CA SER A 59 -25.83 -28.61 22.61
C SER A 59 -25.84 -29.86 23.49
N TRP A 60 -25.02 -29.85 24.55
CA TRP A 60 -24.99 -30.90 25.56
C TRP A 60 -26.29 -30.87 26.36
N GLN A 61 -27.01 -31.99 26.40
CA GLN A 61 -28.26 -32.08 27.15
C GLN A 61 -28.03 -32.82 28.48
N VAL A 62 -28.35 -32.15 29.59
CA VAL A 62 -28.31 -32.70 30.95
C VAL A 62 -29.69 -33.23 31.28
N TYR A 63 -29.83 -34.53 31.53
CA TYR A 63 -31.13 -35.18 31.72
C TYR A 63 -31.52 -35.37 33.19
N SER A 64 -30.55 -35.48 34.10
CA SER A 64 -30.82 -35.47 35.55
C SER A 64 -29.57 -35.12 36.35
N SER A 65 -29.79 -34.58 37.56
CA SER A 65 -28.77 -34.47 38.61
C SER A 65 -29.26 -35.22 39.84
N ALA A 66 -28.55 -36.26 40.27
CA ALA A 66 -28.83 -36.99 41.50
C ALA A 66 -27.62 -36.92 42.44
N GLN A 67 -27.84 -36.86 43.74
CA GLN A 67 -26.77 -36.79 44.72
C GLN A 67 -26.34 -38.20 45.13
N ASP A 68 -25.04 -38.51 45.07
CA ASP A 68 -24.52 -39.79 45.54
C ASP A 68 -24.60 -39.90 47.07
N SER A 69 -24.37 -41.10 47.60
CA SER A 69 -24.41 -41.38 49.05
C SER A 69 -23.37 -40.60 49.87
N GLU A 70 -22.43 -39.90 49.22
CA GLU A 70 -21.42 -39.04 49.84
C GLU A 70 -21.76 -37.54 49.69
N GLY A 71 -22.94 -37.20 49.15
CA GLY A 71 -23.42 -35.82 49.04
C GLY A 71 -22.93 -35.08 47.78
N ARG A 72 -22.38 -35.76 46.78
CA ARG A 72 -21.91 -35.12 45.53
C ARG A 72 -22.99 -35.17 44.45
N CYS A 73 -23.23 -34.05 43.77
CA CYS A 73 -24.15 -34.01 42.62
C CYS A 73 -23.55 -34.70 41.40
N VAL A 74 -24.22 -35.75 40.91
CA VAL A 74 -23.89 -36.50 39.69
C VAL A 74 -24.88 -36.14 38.61
N CYS A 75 -24.40 -35.55 37.51
CA CYS A 75 -25.22 -35.16 36.37
C CYS A 75 -25.06 -36.15 35.22
N THR A 76 -26.18 -36.63 34.66
CA THR A 76 -26.17 -37.49 33.47
C THR A 76 -26.35 -36.63 32.22
N VAL A 77 -25.35 -36.60 31.35
CA VAL A 77 -25.37 -35.85 30.08
C VAL A 77 -25.30 -36.80 28.89
N VAL A 78 -26.07 -36.50 27.83
CA VAL A 78 -25.94 -37.15 26.52
C VAL A 78 -25.09 -36.26 25.62
N ALA A 79 -23.94 -36.75 25.19
CA ALA A 79 -23.07 -36.06 24.25
C ALA A 79 -23.56 -36.31 22.80
N PRO A 80 -23.67 -35.27 21.95
CA PRO A 80 -24.03 -35.45 20.54
C PRO A 80 -22.95 -36.26 19.80
N GLN A 81 -23.36 -37.10 18.84
CA GLN A 81 -22.44 -37.99 18.12
C GLN A 81 -21.33 -37.21 17.41
N GLN A 82 -20.07 -37.51 17.76
CA GLN A 82 -18.90 -36.90 17.15
C GLN A 82 -18.70 -37.45 15.73
N THR A 83 -19.18 -36.74 14.72
CA THR A 83 -18.66 -36.87 13.36
C THR A 83 -17.56 -35.83 13.16
N MET A 84 -16.32 -36.30 12.99
CA MET A 84 -15.08 -35.50 13.07
C MET A 84 -14.86 -34.44 11.98
N CYS A 85 -15.88 -34.00 11.23
CA CYS A 85 -15.67 -33.10 10.08
C CYS A 85 -16.63 -31.91 9.95
N SER A 86 -17.59 -31.67 10.87
CA SER A 86 -18.59 -30.60 10.67
C SER A 86 -18.33 -29.29 11.43
N ARG A 87 -17.44 -29.29 12.44
CA ARG A 87 -17.21 -28.11 13.32
C ARG A 87 -15.92 -27.33 13.11
N ASP A 88 -15.17 -27.57 12.04
CA ASP A 88 -14.01 -26.72 11.78
C ASP A 88 -14.45 -25.46 11.03
N ALA A 89 -14.34 -24.30 11.70
CA ALA A 89 -14.47 -23.00 11.05
C ALA A 89 -13.49 -22.89 9.87
N ARG A 90 -12.35 -23.60 9.90
CA ARG A 90 -11.41 -23.74 8.80
C ARG A 90 -11.92 -24.60 7.64
N THR A 91 -12.76 -25.62 7.84
CA THR A 91 -13.35 -26.37 6.70
C THR A 91 -14.39 -25.52 5.98
N LYS A 92 -15.12 -24.66 6.70
CA LYS A 92 -15.99 -23.64 6.09
C LYS A 92 -15.16 -22.55 5.38
N GLN A 93 -14.09 -22.08 6.00
CA GLN A 93 -13.18 -21.10 5.37
C GLN A 93 -12.45 -21.68 4.15
N LEU A 94 -12.01 -22.94 4.21
CA LEU A 94 -11.34 -23.65 3.12
C LEU A 94 -12.32 -23.97 1.99
N ARG A 95 -13.57 -24.37 2.29
CA ARG A 95 -14.63 -24.47 1.27
C ARG A 95 -14.94 -23.12 0.65
N GLN A 96 -15.02 -22.04 1.43
CA GLN A 96 -15.21 -20.69 0.91
C GLN A 96 -14.01 -20.22 0.08
N LEU A 97 -12.78 -20.57 0.46
CA LEU A 97 -11.57 -20.31 -0.32
C LEU A 97 -11.56 -21.12 -1.61
N LEU A 98 -11.93 -22.40 -1.56
CA LEU A 98 -12.04 -23.27 -2.73
C LEU A 98 -13.13 -22.77 -3.68
N GLU A 99 -14.29 -22.36 -3.19
CA GLU A 99 -15.36 -21.74 -3.98
C GLU A 99 -14.90 -20.40 -4.58
N LYS A 100 -14.19 -19.57 -3.81
CA LYS A 100 -13.61 -18.31 -4.31
C LYS A 100 -12.58 -18.57 -5.41
N VAL A 101 -11.68 -19.54 -5.22
CA VAL A 101 -10.67 -19.94 -6.21
C VAL A 101 -11.33 -20.53 -7.45
N GLN A 102 -12.40 -21.31 -7.30
CA GLN A 102 -13.14 -21.89 -8.41
C GLN A 102 -13.91 -20.82 -9.20
N ASN A 103 -14.51 -19.83 -8.52
CA ASN A 103 -15.11 -18.65 -9.15
C ASN A 103 -14.08 -17.76 -9.85
N MET A 104 -12.87 -17.67 -9.30
CA MET A 104 -11.75 -16.95 -9.91
C MET A 104 -11.25 -17.68 -11.16
N THR A 105 -11.18 -19.02 -11.10
CA THR A 105 -10.79 -19.87 -12.23
C THR A 105 -11.77 -19.74 -13.39
N GLN A 106 -13.08 -19.72 -13.11
CA GLN A 106 -14.10 -19.46 -14.12
C GLN A 106 -14.00 -18.04 -14.69
N SER A 107 -13.75 -17.04 -13.84
CA SER A 107 -13.59 -15.65 -14.27
C SER A 107 -12.35 -15.46 -15.15
N ILE A 108 -11.25 -16.16 -14.83
CA ILE A 108 -10.03 -16.21 -15.64
C ILE A 108 -10.28 -16.94 -16.96
N GLN A 109 -11.06 -18.03 -16.97
CA GLN A 109 -11.44 -18.71 -18.21
C GLN A 109 -12.31 -17.84 -19.12
N VAL A 110 -13.24 -17.06 -18.55
CA VAL A 110 -14.05 -16.10 -19.30
C VAL A 110 -13.19 -14.96 -19.83
N LEU A 111 -12.23 -14.47 -19.04
CA LEU A 111 -11.26 -13.47 -19.47
C LEU A 111 -10.36 -14.01 -20.58
N ASP A 112 -9.86 -15.23 -20.47
CA ASP A 112 -9.05 -15.94 -21.49
C ASP A 112 -9.81 -16.06 -22.82
N GLN A 113 -11.07 -16.52 -22.77
CA GLN A 113 -11.91 -16.59 -23.97
C GLN A 113 -12.19 -15.23 -24.61
N ARG A 114 -12.29 -14.17 -23.80
CA ARG A 114 -12.54 -12.80 -24.28
C ARG A 114 -11.27 -12.18 -24.87
N THR A 115 -10.14 -12.35 -24.20
CA THR A 115 -8.80 -11.97 -24.68
C THR A 115 -8.44 -12.70 -25.96
N GLN A 116 -8.74 -14.00 -26.08
CA GLN A 116 -8.48 -14.78 -27.28
C GLN A 116 -9.34 -14.32 -28.47
N ARG A 117 -10.60 -13.93 -28.20
CA ARG A 117 -11.50 -13.33 -29.20
C ARG A 117 -10.99 -11.96 -29.66
N ASP A 118 -10.58 -11.11 -28.73
CA ASP A 118 -10.08 -9.77 -29.03
C ASP A 118 -8.72 -9.83 -29.75
N LEU A 119 -7.87 -10.80 -29.41
CA LEU A 119 -6.60 -11.08 -30.09
C LEU A 119 -6.80 -11.51 -31.55
N GLN A 120 -7.86 -12.26 -31.87
CA GLN A 120 -8.17 -12.61 -33.27
C GLN A 120 -8.55 -11.36 -34.10
N TYR A 121 -9.23 -10.38 -33.51
CA TYR A 121 -9.53 -9.12 -34.19
C TYR A 121 -8.27 -8.28 -34.43
N VAL A 122 -7.34 -8.30 -33.46
CA VAL A 122 -6.05 -7.64 -33.54
C VAL A 122 -5.18 -8.24 -34.64
N VAL A 123 -5.02 -9.57 -34.67
CA VAL A 123 -4.22 -10.28 -35.69
C VAL A 123 -4.78 -10.00 -37.09
N LYS A 124 -6.11 -10.00 -37.24
CA LYS A 124 -6.77 -9.66 -38.50
C LYS A 124 -6.57 -8.20 -38.91
N MET A 125 -6.52 -7.28 -37.95
CA MET A 125 -6.17 -5.88 -38.22
C MET A 125 -4.71 -5.69 -38.60
N GLU A 126 -3.80 -6.48 -38.02
CA GLU A 126 -2.37 -6.46 -38.38
C GLU A 126 -2.17 -6.88 -39.84
N ASP A 127 -2.82 -7.95 -40.29
CA ASP A 127 -2.78 -8.38 -41.70
C ASP A 127 -3.31 -7.30 -42.64
N GLN A 128 -4.36 -6.58 -42.23
CA GLN A 128 -4.90 -5.46 -42.99
C GLN A 128 -3.95 -4.26 -43.02
N LEU A 129 -3.25 -3.97 -41.92
CA LEU A 129 -2.24 -2.91 -41.82
C LEU A 129 -0.99 -3.21 -42.65
N ARG A 130 -0.46 -4.43 -42.56
CA ARG A 130 0.66 -4.91 -43.41
C ARG A 130 0.29 -4.92 -44.89
N GLY A 131 -0.94 -5.33 -45.21
CA GLY A 131 -1.47 -5.24 -46.58
C GLY A 131 -1.56 -3.81 -47.10
N LEU A 132 -1.86 -2.84 -46.22
CA LEU A 132 -1.86 -1.42 -46.55
C LEU A 132 -0.44 -0.87 -46.73
N GLU A 133 0.49 -1.28 -45.88
CA GLU A 133 1.91 -0.89 -45.91
C GLU A 133 2.62 -1.39 -47.17
N ASN A 134 2.36 -2.63 -47.59
CA ASN A 134 2.90 -3.19 -48.83
C ASN A 134 2.37 -2.46 -50.08
N LYS A 135 1.09 -2.09 -50.09
CA LYS A 135 0.51 -1.24 -51.14
C LYS A 135 1.11 0.17 -51.12
N PHE A 136 1.49 0.67 -49.95
CA PHE A 136 2.18 1.96 -49.79
C PHE A 136 3.58 1.92 -50.41
N ARG A 137 4.34 0.83 -50.20
CA ARG A 137 5.66 0.63 -50.79
C ARG A 137 5.62 0.57 -52.33
N GLN A 138 4.59 -0.08 -52.88
CA GLN A 138 4.34 -0.08 -54.33
C GLN A 138 3.96 1.29 -54.89
N VAL A 139 3.28 2.14 -54.10
CA VAL A 139 2.91 3.51 -54.50
C VAL A 139 4.10 4.48 -54.35
N GLU A 140 5.02 4.22 -53.43
CA GLU A 140 6.25 4.99 -53.23
C GLU A 140 7.27 4.79 -54.37
N GLU A 141 7.33 3.58 -54.95
CA GLU A 141 8.22 3.25 -56.07
C GLU A 141 7.72 3.75 -57.45
N SER A 142 6.45 4.17 -57.58
CA SER A 142 5.85 4.63 -58.85
C SER A 142 5.35 6.08 -58.76
N HIS A 143 6.12 7.04 -59.27
CA HIS A 143 5.77 8.47 -59.22
C HIS A 143 5.46 9.06 -60.60
N LYS A 144 4.20 9.49 -60.83
CA LYS A 144 3.83 10.92 -61.00
C LYS A 144 2.40 11.10 -61.51
N GLN A 145 1.80 12.17 -60.98
CA GLN A 145 0.57 12.88 -61.37
C GLN A 145 -0.76 12.41 -60.74
N ASN A 146 -1.30 13.31 -59.90
CA ASN A 146 -2.61 13.34 -59.24
C ASN A 146 -2.90 12.33 -58.13
N LEU A 147 -2.42 12.59 -56.90
CA LEU A 147 -3.01 12.00 -55.67
C LEU A 147 -2.72 12.77 -54.37
N ALA A 148 -2.40 14.07 -54.44
CA ALA A 148 -2.00 14.88 -53.27
C ALA A 148 -3.09 15.07 -52.20
N LYS A 149 -4.38 14.90 -52.53
CA LYS A 149 -5.50 15.07 -51.59
C LYS A 149 -5.91 13.77 -50.87
N GLN A 150 -5.87 12.61 -51.53
CA GLN A 150 -6.15 11.34 -50.85
C GLN A 150 -4.93 10.81 -50.08
N TYR A 151 -3.71 11.04 -50.58
CA TYR A 151 -2.47 10.63 -49.91
C TYR A 151 -2.26 11.35 -48.57
N LYS A 152 -2.65 12.63 -48.47
CA LYS A 152 -2.53 13.42 -47.24
C LYS A 152 -3.50 12.94 -46.15
N THR A 153 -4.71 12.55 -46.53
CA THR A 153 -5.72 11.99 -45.61
C THR A 153 -5.35 10.60 -45.11
N ILE A 154 -4.79 9.75 -45.99
CA ILE A 154 -4.34 8.40 -45.62
C ILE A 154 -3.07 8.46 -44.74
N LYS A 155 -2.12 9.35 -45.05
CA LYS A 155 -0.92 9.57 -44.21
C LYS A 155 -1.28 10.11 -42.82
N ALA A 156 -2.29 10.98 -42.71
CA ALA A 156 -2.81 11.45 -41.42
C ALA A 156 -3.48 10.30 -40.63
N LYS A 157 -4.28 9.46 -41.29
CA LYS A 157 -4.88 8.25 -40.69
C LYS A 157 -3.85 7.23 -40.23
N MET A 158 -2.74 7.06 -40.96
CA MET A 158 -1.65 6.16 -40.58
C MET A 158 -0.84 6.71 -39.40
N ALA A 159 -0.67 8.04 -39.32
CA ALA A 159 -0.06 8.69 -38.17
C ALA A 159 -0.93 8.56 -36.90
N GLU A 160 -2.26 8.50 -37.04
CA GLU A 160 -3.19 8.19 -35.94
C GLU A 160 -3.10 6.72 -35.48
N LEU A 161 -2.74 5.78 -36.36
CA LEU A 161 -2.68 4.34 -36.05
C LEU A 161 -1.28 3.85 -35.62
N ARG A 162 -0.23 4.61 -35.92
CA ARG A 162 1.16 4.28 -35.56
C ARG A 162 1.39 4.05 -34.05
N PRO A 163 0.74 4.81 -33.13
CA PRO A 163 0.86 4.58 -31.70
C PRO A 163 0.17 3.30 -31.21
N LEU A 164 -0.69 2.66 -32.01
CA LEU A 164 -1.36 1.41 -31.63
C LEU A 164 -0.48 0.17 -31.83
N ILE A 165 0.53 0.23 -32.68
CA ILE A 165 1.47 -0.89 -32.90
C ILE A 165 2.20 -1.30 -31.61
N PRO A 166 2.81 -0.39 -30.82
CA PRO A 166 3.39 -0.77 -29.54
C PRO A 166 2.35 -1.31 -28.55
N VAL A 167 1.11 -0.79 -28.56
CA VAL A 167 0.01 -1.29 -27.72
C VAL A 167 -0.39 -2.73 -28.08
N LEU A 168 -0.31 -3.11 -29.36
CA LEU A 168 -0.61 -4.47 -29.82
C LEU A 168 0.51 -5.47 -29.49
N GLU A 169 1.77 -5.06 -29.59
CA GLU A 169 2.91 -5.89 -29.15
C GLU A 169 2.94 -6.04 -27.62
N GLU A 170 2.49 -5.03 -26.88
CA GLU A 170 2.33 -5.08 -25.42
C GLU A 170 1.21 -6.04 -25.01
N TYR A 171 0.07 -6.02 -25.70
CA TYR A 171 -1.03 -6.98 -25.48
C TYR A 171 -0.60 -8.44 -25.71
N LYS A 172 0.33 -8.68 -26.64
CA LYS A 172 0.92 -9.99 -26.91
C LYS A 172 1.90 -10.43 -25.81
N ALA A 173 2.59 -9.49 -25.17
CA ALA A 173 3.41 -9.76 -23.99
C ALA A 173 2.54 -10.10 -22.78
N ASP A 174 1.46 -9.36 -22.56
CA ASP A 174 0.47 -9.63 -21.49
C ASP A 174 -0.14 -11.03 -21.62
N ALA A 175 -0.50 -11.45 -22.83
CA ALA A 175 -1.03 -12.79 -23.08
C ALA A 175 -0.03 -13.91 -22.73
N ARG A 176 1.28 -13.68 -22.90
CA ARG A 176 2.33 -14.63 -22.51
C ARG A 176 2.52 -14.67 -21.00
N LEU A 177 2.42 -13.51 -20.34
CA LEU A 177 2.51 -13.41 -18.89
C LEU A 177 1.35 -14.15 -18.22
N VAL A 178 0.12 -14.01 -18.74
CA VAL A 178 -1.06 -14.75 -18.27
C VAL A 178 -0.87 -16.27 -18.38
N LEU A 179 -0.21 -16.75 -19.45
CA LEU A 179 0.10 -18.17 -19.61
C LEU A 179 1.15 -18.66 -18.59
N GLN A 180 2.18 -17.85 -18.30
CA GLN A 180 3.14 -18.14 -17.23
C GLN A 180 2.46 -18.18 -15.86
N PHE A 181 1.59 -17.22 -15.56
CA PHE A 181 0.82 -17.20 -14.32
C PHE A 181 -0.07 -18.43 -14.17
N LYS A 182 -0.73 -18.88 -15.25
CA LYS A 182 -1.51 -20.13 -15.24
C LYS A 182 -0.65 -21.33 -14.83
N GLN A 183 0.60 -21.36 -15.27
CA GLN A 183 1.54 -22.44 -14.96
C GLN A 183 2.07 -22.36 -13.52
N GLU A 184 2.35 -21.15 -13.02
CA GLU A 184 2.72 -20.94 -11.61
C GLU A 184 1.58 -21.31 -10.65
N VAL A 185 0.34 -20.97 -10.99
CA VAL A 185 -0.85 -21.38 -10.21
C VAL A 185 -1.01 -22.90 -10.19
N GLN A 186 -0.75 -23.58 -11.30
CA GLN A 186 -0.75 -25.05 -11.36
C GLN A 186 0.37 -25.66 -10.50
N ASN A 187 1.58 -25.10 -10.54
CA ASN A 187 2.70 -25.54 -9.70
C ASN A 187 2.43 -25.29 -8.21
N LEU A 188 1.81 -24.17 -7.86
CA LEU A 188 1.41 -23.85 -6.50
C LEU A 188 0.34 -24.84 -5.99
N THR A 189 -0.62 -25.20 -6.86
CA THR A 189 -1.66 -26.19 -6.56
C THR A 189 -1.06 -27.58 -6.31
N ALA A 190 -0.06 -27.98 -7.11
CA ALA A 190 0.67 -29.24 -6.90
C ALA A 190 1.52 -29.23 -5.62
N SER A 191 2.16 -28.09 -5.31
CA SER A 191 2.95 -27.92 -4.08
C SER A 191 2.09 -27.94 -2.82
N LEU A 192 0.88 -27.35 -2.88
CA LEU A 192 -0.12 -27.42 -1.82
C LEU A 192 -0.63 -28.85 -1.60
N ALA A 193 -0.80 -29.63 -2.66
CA ALA A 193 -1.19 -31.04 -2.57
C ALA A 193 -0.09 -31.91 -1.92
N LEU A 194 1.19 -31.62 -2.20
CA LEU A 194 2.33 -32.28 -1.57
C LEU A 194 2.44 -31.91 -0.08
N LEU A 195 2.25 -30.63 0.28
CA LEU A 195 2.21 -30.18 1.67
C LEU A 195 1.06 -30.83 2.45
N GLN A 196 -0.10 -31.04 1.81
CA GLN A 196 -1.25 -31.75 2.39
C GLN A 196 -0.94 -33.23 2.69
N GLN A 197 0.03 -33.82 1.99
CA GLN A 197 0.47 -35.21 2.19
C GLN A 197 1.56 -35.33 3.26
N GLU A 198 2.35 -34.27 3.50
CA GLU A 198 3.40 -34.20 4.55
C GLU A 198 2.88 -33.70 5.92
N MET A 199 1.61 -33.29 6.02
CA MET A 199 0.98 -32.70 7.21
C MET A 199 0.82 -33.63 8.43
N GLY A 200 1.40 -34.83 8.43
CA GLY A 200 1.33 -35.77 9.55
C GLY A 200 2.29 -35.51 10.71
N ALA A 201 3.23 -34.56 10.62
CA ALA A 201 4.36 -34.52 11.56
C ALA A 201 4.98 -33.14 11.88
N TYR A 202 4.25 -32.02 11.79
CA TYR A 202 4.80 -30.71 12.18
C TYR A 202 4.02 -30.03 13.31
N ASP A 203 4.81 -29.44 14.22
CA ASP A 203 4.36 -28.70 15.39
C ASP A 203 3.57 -27.46 14.97
N TYR A 204 2.38 -27.30 15.55
CA TYR A 204 1.36 -26.33 15.16
C TYR A 204 1.87 -24.88 15.23
N ASP A 205 2.74 -24.60 16.20
CA ASP A 205 3.33 -23.28 16.42
C ASP A 205 4.37 -22.91 15.35
N GLU A 206 5.12 -23.90 14.84
CA GLU A 206 6.09 -23.68 13.77
C GLU A 206 5.37 -23.41 12.44
N LEU A 207 4.27 -24.13 12.16
CA LEU A 207 3.46 -23.91 10.97
C LEU A 207 2.78 -22.53 11.00
N HIS A 208 2.22 -22.12 12.15
CA HIS A 208 1.60 -20.81 12.29
C HIS A 208 2.62 -19.67 12.08
N SER A 209 3.82 -19.79 12.66
CA SER A 209 4.91 -18.84 12.45
C SER A 209 5.31 -18.72 10.98
N ARG A 210 5.43 -19.85 10.27
CA ARG A 210 5.75 -19.87 8.83
C ARG A 210 4.65 -19.21 7.99
N VAL A 211 3.38 -19.46 8.29
CA VAL A 211 2.24 -18.85 7.58
C VAL A 211 2.23 -17.33 7.77
N SER A 212 2.36 -16.84 9.01
CA SER A 212 2.42 -15.39 9.26
C SER A 212 3.59 -14.73 8.55
N SER A 213 4.77 -15.37 8.52
CA SER A 213 5.93 -14.87 7.78
C SER A 213 5.67 -14.82 6.26
N LEU A 214 5.00 -15.84 5.70
CA LEU A 214 4.65 -15.86 4.28
C LEU A 214 3.60 -14.80 3.92
N GLU A 215 2.60 -14.57 4.77
CA GLU A 215 1.62 -13.50 4.60
C GLU A 215 2.26 -12.10 4.62
N GLU A 216 3.22 -11.87 5.53
CA GLU A 216 3.98 -10.62 5.59
C GLU A 216 4.81 -10.40 4.31
N ARG A 217 5.49 -11.46 3.83
CA ARG A 217 6.24 -11.42 2.56
C ARG A 217 5.35 -11.19 1.36
N LEU A 218 4.18 -11.82 1.31
CA LEU A 218 3.20 -11.64 0.23
C LEU A 218 2.65 -10.21 0.24
N ARG A 219 2.32 -9.65 1.41
CA ARG A 219 1.86 -8.26 1.55
C ARG A 219 2.94 -7.27 1.07
N ALA A 220 4.19 -7.47 1.47
CA ALA A 220 5.31 -6.65 1.01
C ALA A 220 5.53 -6.78 -0.52
N CYS A 221 5.35 -7.97 -1.08
CA CYS A 221 5.44 -8.19 -2.53
C CYS A 221 4.31 -7.45 -3.27
N MET A 222 3.07 -7.57 -2.80
CA MET A 222 1.91 -6.90 -3.40
C MET A 222 2.02 -5.38 -3.32
N GLN A 223 2.55 -4.83 -2.22
CA GLN A 223 2.83 -3.40 -2.10
C GLN A 223 3.83 -2.94 -3.17
N LYS A 224 4.90 -3.70 -3.41
CA LYS A 224 5.88 -3.42 -4.49
C LYS A 224 5.33 -3.64 -5.90
N LEU A 225 4.44 -4.60 -6.11
CA LEU A 225 3.80 -4.83 -7.42
C LEU A 225 2.85 -3.70 -7.77
N ALA A 226 2.16 -3.17 -6.77
CA ALA A 226 1.32 -2.00 -6.91
C ALA A 226 2.06 -0.73 -6.47
N CYS A 227 3.34 -0.62 -6.84
CA CYS A 227 4.14 0.61 -6.80
C CYS A 227 4.09 1.41 -8.11
N GLY A 228 3.94 2.73 -8.02
CA GLY A 228 3.78 3.58 -9.20
C GLY A 228 4.22 5.02 -8.98
N LYS A 229 4.27 5.80 -10.05
CA LYS A 229 4.57 7.24 -10.00
C LYS A 229 3.38 8.00 -9.43
N LEU A 230 3.62 8.92 -8.51
CA LEU A 230 2.58 9.80 -7.96
C LEU A 230 1.99 10.67 -9.07
N THR A 231 0.66 10.66 -9.22
CA THR A 231 -0.05 11.48 -10.22
C THR A 231 -1.10 12.40 -9.62
N GLY A 232 -1.56 12.12 -8.39
CA GLY A 232 -2.56 12.96 -7.74
C GLY A 232 -2.54 12.81 -6.22
N ILE A 233 -2.94 13.89 -5.55
CA ILE A 233 -3.17 13.95 -4.11
C ILE A 233 -4.60 14.45 -3.91
N SER A 234 -5.36 13.77 -3.06
CA SER A 234 -6.76 14.14 -2.78
C SER A 234 -6.88 15.42 -1.96
N GLU A 235 -8.11 15.87 -1.78
CA GLU A 235 -8.42 16.88 -0.77
C GLU A 235 -8.09 16.36 0.65
N PRO A 236 -7.69 17.26 1.59
CA PRO A 236 -7.33 16.94 2.96
C PRO A 236 -8.52 16.50 3.81
N ILE A 237 -8.37 15.38 4.50
CA ILE A 237 -9.31 14.86 5.48
C ILE A 237 -8.77 15.18 6.88
N THR A 238 -9.49 16.03 7.62
CA THR A 238 -9.11 16.36 9.00
C THR A 238 -9.52 15.23 9.93
N ILE A 239 -8.55 14.59 10.57
CA ILE A 239 -8.75 13.45 11.49
C ILE A 239 -8.92 13.94 12.93
N LYS A 240 -8.03 14.83 13.39
CA LYS A 240 -8.08 15.40 14.74
C LYS A 240 -7.58 16.83 14.74
N THR A 241 -8.08 17.62 15.69
CA THR A 241 -7.56 18.97 15.99
C THR A 241 -7.01 18.91 17.40
N SER A 242 -5.68 18.81 17.53
CA SER A 242 -5.03 18.65 18.84
C SER A 242 -3.54 18.92 18.80
N GLY A 243 -3.00 19.38 19.93
CA GLY A 243 -1.57 19.63 20.11
C GLY A 243 -1.15 21.05 19.77
N SER A 244 0.16 21.25 19.76
CA SER A 244 0.77 22.52 19.39
C SER A 244 0.75 22.73 17.88
N ARG A 245 1.32 23.85 17.43
CA ARG A 245 1.44 24.20 16.01
C ARG A 245 2.20 23.15 15.19
N PHE A 246 3.12 22.42 15.82
CA PHE A 246 4.04 21.51 15.15
C PHE A 246 4.01 20.14 15.84
N GLY A 247 4.26 19.09 15.08
CA GLY A 247 4.32 17.73 15.60
C GLY A 247 4.31 16.73 14.46
N SER A 248 4.19 15.46 14.81
CA SER A 248 4.05 14.35 13.88
C SER A 248 3.08 13.32 14.45
N TRP A 249 2.46 12.57 13.54
CA TRP A 249 1.56 11.48 13.90
C TRP A 249 1.57 10.45 12.78
N MET A 250 1.43 9.17 13.15
CA MET A 250 1.62 8.06 12.22
C MET A 250 1.01 6.77 12.77
N THR A 251 0.86 5.79 11.89
CA THR A 251 0.60 4.39 12.24
C THR A 251 1.78 3.54 11.77
N ASP A 252 1.93 2.34 12.33
CA ASP A 252 2.99 1.43 11.89
C ASP A 252 2.53 0.68 10.62
N PRO A 253 3.21 0.85 9.47
CA PRO A 253 2.78 0.26 8.21
C PRO A 253 2.87 -1.28 8.20
N VAL A 254 3.70 -1.86 9.07
CA VAL A 254 3.88 -3.32 9.20
C VAL A 254 3.27 -3.87 10.48
N ALA A 255 2.34 -3.14 11.09
CA ALA A 255 1.57 -3.63 12.23
C ALA A 255 0.85 -4.95 11.86
N PRO A 256 0.64 -5.86 12.82
CA PRO A 256 -0.20 -7.05 12.62
C PRO A 256 -1.64 -6.70 12.23
N GLU A 257 -2.39 -7.70 11.76
CA GLU A 257 -3.82 -7.53 11.47
C GLU A 257 -4.59 -7.20 12.77
N GLY A 258 -5.53 -6.26 12.68
CA GLY A 258 -6.29 -5.74 13.83
C GLY A 258 -5.55 -4.67 14.65
N ASP A 259 -4.24 -4.52 14.50
CA ASP A 259 -3.49 -3.42 15.10
C ASP A 259 -3.64 -2.15 14.25
N THR A 260 -4.31 -1.15 14.84
CA THR A 260 -4.62 0.15 14.24
C THR A 260 -4.17 1.31 15.12
N ARG A 261 -3.18 1.05 15.97
CA ARG A 261 -2.66 2.04 16.93
C ARG A 261 -2.09 3.26 16.23
N VAL A 262 -2.32 4.42 16.83
CA VAL A 262 -1.82 5.71 16.35
C VAL A 262 -0.77 6.23 17.32
N TRP A 263 0.38 6.62 16.78
CA TRP A 263 1.48 7.23 17.52
C TRP A 263 1.49 8.73 17.24
N TYR A 264 1.67 9.52 18.30
CA TYR A 264 1.52 10.96 18.25
C TYR A 264 2.62 11.64 19.07
N MET A 265 3.33 12.58 18.43
CA MET A 265 4.46 13.31 18.99
C MET A 265 4.23 14.82 18.82
N ASP A 266 3.90 15.48 19.93
CA ASP A 266 3.64 16.93 19.94
C ASP A 266 4.94 17.73 20.05
N GLY A 267 5.10 18.73 19.20
CA GLY A 267 6.26 19.61 19.15
C GLY A 267 7.48 18.99 18.47
N TYR A 268 8.45 19.85 18.15
CA TYR A 268 9.70 19.47 17.47
C TYR A 268 10.94 19.57 18.37
N HIS A 269 10.77 20.05 19.61
CA HIS A 269 11.88 20.50 20.45
C HIS A 269 11.72 20.07 21.91
N ASN A 270 12.70 19.33 22.42
CA ASN A 270 12.85 18.95 23.84
C ASN A 270 11.64 18.22 24.48
N ASN A 271 10.72 17.70 23.68
CA ASN A 271 9.73 16.73 24.12
C ASN A 271 10.29 15.31 24.00
N ARG A 272 9.86 14.42 24.88
CA ARG A 272 10.26 13.01 24.95
C ARG A 272 9.10 12.07 25.28
N PHE A 273 7.86 12.56 25.21
CA PHE A 273 6.66 11.77 25.50
C PHE A 273 5.90 11.49 24.20
N VAL A 274 5.90 10.23 23.79
CA VAL A 274 5.10 9.74 22.67
C VAL A 274 3.75 9.28 23.22
N ARG A 275 2.66 9.71 22.59
CA ARG A 275 1.31 9.23 22.92
C ARG A 275 0.94 8.08 21.99
N GLU A 276 0.40 7.01 22.56
CA GLU A 276 -0.14 5.86 21.84
C GLU A 276 -1.65 5.82 22.07
N TYR A 277 -2.41 5.88 20.97
CA TYR A 277 -3.85 5.67 20.96
C TYR A 277 -4.13 4.26 20.45
N ARG A 278 -5.11 3.59 21.06
CA ARG A 278 -5.43 2.18 20.78
C ARG A 278 -5.90 1.94 19.35
N SER A 279 -6.59 2.90 18.75
CA SER A 279 -7.08 2.83 17.37
C SER A 279 -7.21 4.23 16.76
N LEU A 280 -7.38 4.30 15.44
CA LEU A 280 -7.71 5.54 14.75
C LEU A 280 -9.04 6.15 15.24
N VAL A 281 -10.03 5.31 15.59
CA VAL A 281 -11.33 5.76 16.13
C VAL A 281 -11.16 6.41 17.50
N ASP A 282 -10.36 5.79 18.37
CA ASP A 282 -10.06 6.34 19.69
C ASP A 282 -9.28 7.65 19.59
N PHE A 283 -8.35 7.74 18.62
CA PHE A 283 -7.63 8.97 18.33
C PHE A 283 -8.59 10.11 17.93
N MET A 284 -9.54 9.84 17.03
CA MET A 284 -10.51 10.83 16.55
C MET A 284 -11.46 11.31 17.66
N THR A 285 -11.99 10.39 18.47
CA THR A 285 -13.15 10.65 19.35
C THR A 285 -12.80 10.88 20.80
N SER A 286 -11.61 10.46 21.25
CA SER A 286 -11.21 10.51 22.65
C SER A 286 -9.85 11.17 22.85
N ASP A 287 -9.54 11.47 24.11
CA ASP A 287 -8.21 11.87 24.55
C ASP A 287 -7.55 10.80 25.44
N ASN A 288 -8.05 9.56 25.36
CA ASN A 288 -7.47 8.42 26.07
C ASN A 288 -6.23 7.91 25.32
N PHE A 289 -5.06 8.06 25.92
CA PHE A 289 -3.80 7.57 25.38
C PHE A 289 -2.90 7.00 26.49
N THR A 290 -2.02 6.07 26.11
CA THR A 290 -0.85 5.68 26.89
C THR A 290 0.33 6.58 26.53
N SER A 291 1.19 6.92 27.48
CA SER A 291 2.36 7.76 27.24
C SER A 291 3.65 6.99 27.43
N HIS A 292 4.48 6.97 26.39
CA HIS A 292 5.81 6.38 26.38
C HIS A 292 6.87 7.45 26.53
N ARG A 293 7.68 7.34 27.60
CA ARG A 293 8.77 8.28 27.86
C ARG A 293 10.06 7.80 27.22
N LEU A 294 10.50 8.48 26.16
CA LEU A 294 11.78 8.20 25.52
C LEU A 294 12.97 8.59 26.42
N PRO A 295 14.09 7.86 26.37
CA PRO A 295 15.28 8.18 27.15
C PRO A 295 15.94 9.51 26.76
N HIS A 296 15.76 9.92 25.51
CA HIS A 296 16.26 11.19 24.97
C HIS A 296 15.12 11.94 24.27
N PRO A 297 15.13 13.29 24.31
CA PRO A 297 14.23 14.08 23.48
C PRO A 297 14.56 13.93 21.99
N TRP A 298 13.58 14.23 21.15
CA TRP A 298 13.78 14.30 19.70
C TRP A 298 14.09 15.71 19.20
N SER A 299 14.61 15.79 17.98
CA SER A 299 14.69 17.00 17.16
C SER A 299 13.82 16.84 15.92
N GLY A 300 13.09 17.89 15.54
CA GLY A 300 12.25 17.89 14.36
C GLY A 300 10.96 17.08 14.52
N THR A 301 10.34 16.80 13.38
CA THR A 301 9.08 16.06 13.23
C THR A 301 9.22 14.83 12.34
N GLY A 302 10.45 14.46 11.97
CA GLY A 302 10.75 13.33 11.08
C GLY A 302 10.98 12.02 11.82
N GLN A 303 10.12 11.69 12.79
CA GLN A 303 10.12 10.38 13.43
C GLN A 303 9.32 9.40 12.58
N VAL A 304 9.63 8.11 12.66
CA VAL A 304 8.78 7.07 12.08
C VAL A 304 8.62 5.90 13.04
N VAL A 305 7.44 5.29 13.08
CA VAL A 305 7.21 4.01 13.75
C VAL A 305 7.21 2.90 12.70
N TYR A 306 8.06 1.90 12.90
CA TYR A 306 8.23 0.80 11.96
C TYR A 306 8.57 -0.49 12.70
N ASN A 307 7.70 -1.50 12.55
CA ASN A 307 7.81 -2.80 13.18
C ASN A 307 7.97 -2.73 14.72
N GLY A 308 7.03 -2.04 15.37
CA GLY A 308 6.94 -1.92 16.83
C GLY A 308 8.03 -1.04 17.48
N SER A 309 8.89 -0.41 16.69
CA SER A 309 9.94 0.51 17.16
C SER A 309 9.75 1.90 16.59
N ILE A 310 10.06 2.94 17.38
CA ILE A 310 10.21 4.31 16.89
C ILE A 310 11.66 4.60 16.53
N TYR A 311 11.83 5.27 15.39
CA TYR A 311 13.09 5.78 14.89
C TYR A 311 13.00 7.31 14.94
N PHE A 312 13.95 7.95 15.62
CA PHE A 312 13.93 9.41 15.76
C PHE A 312 15.34 9.98 15.81
N ASN A 313 15.46 11.25 15.40
CA ASN A 313 16.69 12.00 15.57
C ASN A 313 16.82 12.48 17.01
N LYS A 314 17.91 12.08 17.68
CA LYS A 314 18.24 12.52 19.04
C LYS A 314 18.49 14.03 19.05
N PHE A 315 17.89 14.71 20.03
CA PHE A 315 17.98 16.14 20.22
C PHE A 315 19.40 16.70 20.07
N GLN A 316 19.55 17.74 19.25
CA GLN A 316 20.81 18.46 18.99
C GLN A 316 21.97 17.55 18.56
N SER A 317 21.70 16.55 17.74
CA SER A 317 22.73 15.65 17.24
C SER A 317 22.40 15.10 15.87
N GLN A 318 23.39 14.52 15.20
CA GLN A 318 23.21 13.74 13.97
C GLN A 318 23.04 12.23 14.24
N VAL A 319 22.43 11.89 15.37
CA VAL A 319 22.28 10.50 15.83
C VAL A 319 20.82 10.05 15.66
N ILE A 320 20.62 8.90 15.01
CA ILE A 320 19.35 8.20 14.94
C ILE A 320 19.30 7.19 16.09
N ILE A 321 18.17 7.14 16.79
CA ILE A 321 17.88 6.15 17.82
C ILE A 321 16.72 5.29 17.36
N LYS A 322 16.87 3.96 17.50
CA LYS A 322 15.78 2.99 17.44
C LYS A 322 15.40 2.62 18.87
N PHE A 323 14.17 2.93 19.26
CA PHE A 323 13.60 2.58 20.56
C PHE A 323 12.43 1.61 20.37
N ASP A 324 12.47 0.49 21.07
CA ASP A 324 11.44 -0.55 21.00
C ASP A 324 10.38 -0.31 22.09
N PHE A 325 9.11 -0.16 21.69
CA PHE A 325 8.04 0.17 22.62
C PHE A 325 7.69 -1.00 23.56
N LYS A 326 7.84 -2.24 23.11
CA LYS A 326 7.48 -3.44 23.89
C LYS A 326 8.44 -3.65 25.06
N THR A 327 9.74 -3.50 24.82
CA THR A 327 10.80 -3.63 25.83
C THR A 327 11.09 -2.32 26.55
N SER A 328 10.64 -1.19 25.99
CA SER A 328 10.95 0.17 26.47
C SER A 328 12.47 0.44 26.56
N THR A 329 13.24 -0.07 25.59
CA THR A 329 14.71 0.09 25.55
C THR A 329 15.21 0.66 24.23
N ILE A 330 16.41 1.25 24.26
CA ILE A 330 17.13 1.61 23.04
C ILE A 330 17.73 0.34 22.45
N SER A 331 17.15 -0.11 21.34
CA SER A 331 17.63 -1.29 20.62
C SER A 331 18.91 -0.99 19.85
N ARG A 332 18.98 0.19 19.21
CA ARG A 332 20.15 0.63 18.42
C ARG A 332 20.30 2.15 18.40
N THR A 333 21.52 2.58 18.14
CA THR A 333 21.87 3.99 17.93
C THR A 333 22.91 4.06 16.83
N GLN A 334 22.74 4.97 15.88
CA GLN A 334 23.66 5.16 14.76
C GLN A 334 23.88 6.63 14.49
N ARG A 335 25.14 7.02 14.29
CA ARG A 335 25.49 8.36 13.80
C ARG A 335 25.33 8.41 12.28
N LEU A 336 24.67 9.44 11.77
CA LEU A 336 24.69 9.78 10.34
C LEU A 336 25.91 10.63 10.06
N ASP A 337 26.86 10.09 9.30
CA ASP A 337 28.09 10.81 9.00
C ASP A 337 27.80 12.05 8.15
N ASN A 338 28.45 13.17 8.50
CA ASN A 338 28.35 14.47 7.82
C ASN A 338 26.96 15.12 7.73
N ALA A 339 25.91 14.51 8.28
CA ALA A 339 24.59 15.11 8.31
C ALA A 339 24.60 16.39 9.16
N GLY A 340 24.10 17.49 8.59
CA GLY A 340 23.83 18.69 9.38
C GLY A 340 22.70 18.44 10.37
N PHE A 341 22.74 19.16 11.48
CA PHE A 341 21.76 19.05 12.56
C PHE A 341 21.65 20.41 13.28
N ASN A 342 20.65 20.54 14.14
CA ASN A 342 20.43 21.74 14.95
C ASN A 342 20.17 22.99 14.11
N ASN A 343 19.19 22.92 13.21
CA ASN A 343 18.80 23.94 12.24
C ASN A 343 19.87 24.32 11.21
N ALA A 344 20.88 23.48 10.96
CA ALA A 344 21.84 23.72 9.88
C ALA A 344 21.21 23.55 8.48
N TYR A 345 20.44 22.47 8.29
CA TYR A 345 19.78 22.10 7.03
C TYR A 345 18.32 21.66 7.25
N HIS A 346 17.57 22.46 8.01
CA HIS A 346 16.13 22.31 8.17
C HIS A 346 15.37 22.41 6.84
N TYR A 347 14.15 21.88 6.79
CA TYR A 347 13.17 22.26 5.77
C TYR A 347 12.78 23.72 5.91
N ALA A 348 12.14 24.32 4.90
CA ALA A 348 11.84 25.74 4.82
C ALA A 348 11.06 26.32 6.02
N TRP A 349 10.33 25.49 6.79
CA TRP A 349 9.61 25.91 7.99
C TRP A 349 10.49 25.97 9.26
N GLY A 350 11.71 25.42 9.25
CA GLY A 350 12.62 25.41 10.39
C GLY A 350 12.43 24.22 11.33
N GLY A 351 12.47 24.49 12.64
CA GLY A 351 12.09 23.53 13.68
C GLY A 351 12.93 22.27 13.81
N HIS A 352 14.23 22.35 13.58
CA HIS A 352 15.20 21.26 13.77
C HIS A 352 14.88 20.04 12.89
N SER A 353 14.21 20.27 11.76
CA SER A 353 13.83 19.25 10.76
C SER A 353 14.99 18.84 9.86
N ASP A 354 16.22 18.83 10.38
CA ASP A 354 17.43 18.58 9.59
C ASP A 354 17.51 17.15 9.05
N ILE A 355 17.06 16.19 9.87
CA ILE A 355 17.08 14.75 9.61
C ILE A 355 15.66 14.24 9.69
N ASP A 356 15.23 13.58 8.62
CA ASP A 356 13.85 13.17 8.41
C ASP A 356 13.78 11.68 8.05
N LEU A 357 13.17 10.87 8.91
CA LEU A 357 13.08 9.41 8.76
C LEU A 357 11.71 9.06 8.20
N MET A 358 11.68 8.20 7.19
CA MET A 358 10.45 7.85 6.50
C MET A 358 10.46 6.40 6.03
N VAL A 359 9.29 5.85 5.76
CA VAL A 359 9.11 4.47 5.32
C VAL A 359 8.28 4.43 4.04
N ASP A 360 8.70 3.59 3.11
CA ASP A 360 7.94 3.25 1.91
C ASP A 360 7.94 1.72 1.71
N GLU A 361 7.47 1.24 0.56
CA GLU A 361 7.45 -0.17 0.17
C GLU A 361 8.85 -0.80 0.08
N GLY A 362 9.89 0.03 -0.07
CA GLY A 362 11.29 -0.32 -0.08
C GLY A 362 11.92 -0.43 1.31
N GLY A 363 11.26 0.04 2.37
CA GLY A 363 11.71 -0.04 3.76
C GLY A 363 12.02 1.32 4.39
N LEU A 364 13.03 1.36 5.28
CA LEU A 364 13.39 2.56 6.05
C LEU A 364 14.40 3.45 5.29
N TRP A 365 14.11 4.74 5.26
CA TRP A 365 14.94 5.77 4.63
C TRP A 365 15.21 6.91 5.59
N VAL A 366 16.26 7.67 5.28
CA VAL A 366 16.53 8.94 5.92
C VAL A 366 16.89 10.00 4.88
N VAL A 367 16.29 11.17 5.03
CA VAL A 367 16.48 12.36 4.23
C VAL A 367 17.15 13.42 5.10
N TYR A 368 18.30 13.91 4.64
CA TYR A 368 19.09 14.92 5.33
C TYR A 368 19.85 15.77 4.32
N ALA A 369 20.74 16.64 4.76
CA ALA A 369 21.69 17.30 3.88
C ALA A 369 23.07 17.39 4.52
N THR A 370 24.07 17.58 3.67
CA THR A 370 25.48 17.64 4.07
C THR A 370 26.15 18.87 3.48
N ASN A 371 27.23 19.32 4.12
CA ASN A 371 28.03 20.42 3.57
C ASN A 371 28.72 20.02 2.27
N GLN A 372 29.12 18.75 2.15
CA GLN A 372 29.76 18.18 0.96
C GLN A 372 28.82 18.22 -0.25
N ASN A 373 27.51 18.07 -0.06
CA ASN A 373 26.51 18.22 -1.11
C ASN A 373 25.92 19.64 -1.19
N ALA A 374 26.64 20.65 -0.70
CA ALA A 374 26.23 22.07 -0.71
C ALA A 374 24.85 22.35 -0.08
N GLY A 375 24.43 21.55 0.91
CA GLY A 375 23.11 21.68 1.55
C GLY A 375 21.94 21.17 0.70
N ASN A 376 22.22 20.49 -0.42
CA ASN A 376 21.21 19.74 -1.17
C ASN A 376 20.84 18.45 -0.45
N ILE A 377 19.62 18.00 -0.68
CA ILE A 377 19.06 16.78 -0.09
C ILE A 377 19.95 15.57 -0.43
N VAL A 378 20.20 14.76 0.60
CA VAL A 378 20.85 13.47 0.54
C VAL A 378 19.85 12.44 1.07
N ILE A 379 19.65 11.37 0.30
CA ILE A 379 18.77 10.25 0.66
C ILE A 379 19.68 9.09 1.03
N SER A 380 19.41 8.41 2.15
CA SER A 380 20.10 7.16 2.49
C SER A 380 19.10 6.08 2.87
N LYS A 381 19.28 4.89 2.29
CA LYS A 381 18.51 3.70 2.68
C LYS A 381 19.15 3.11 3.92
N LEU A 382 18.35 2.84 4.96
CA LEU A 382 18.83 2.28 6.21
C LEU A 382 18.41 0.83 6.34
N ASN A 383 19.29 0.02 6.94
CA ASN A 383 18.88 -1.28 7.45
C ASN A 383 18.07 -1.08 8.75
N PRO A 384 16.80 -1.51 8.85
CA PRO A 384 15.96 -1.24 10.02
C PRO A 384 16.41 -2.00 11.29
N VAL A 385 17.26 -3.01 11.17
CA VAL A 385 17.81 -3.77 12.29
C VAL A 385 19.11 -3.15 12.80
N THR A 386 20.05 -2.82 11.92
CA THR A 386 21.38 -2.33 12.29
C THR A 386 21.53 -0.81 12.28
N LEU A 387 20.60 -0.10 11.61
CA LEU A 387 20.66 1.33 11.27
C LEU A 387 21.82 1.72 10.33
N HIS A 388 22.62 0.78 9.83
CA HIS A 388 23.66 1.10 8.87
C HIS A 388 23.08 1.57 7.54
N VAL A 389 23.79 2.52 6.93
CA VAL A 389 23.48 3.01 5.58
C VAL A 389 23.80 1.90 4.59
N VAL A 390 22.78 1.48 3.84
CA VAL A 390 22.89 0.48 2.77
C VAL A 390 23.36 1.13 1.48
N LYS A 391 22.78 2.29 1.14
CA LYS A 391 23.11 3.06 -0.05
C LYS A 391 22.69 4.52 0.13
N THR A 392 23.42 5.42 -0.53
CA THR A 392 23.20 6.88 -0.47
C THR A 392 23.07 7.45 -1.87
N TRP A 393 22.20 8.46 -2.02
CA TRP A 393 22.00 9.24 -3.22
C TRP A 393 22.07 10.73 -2.89
N THR A 394 22.77 11.48 -3.71
CA THR A 394 22.84 12.94 -3.63
C THR A 394 21.91 13.55 -4.66
N THR A 395 21.00 14.41 -4.22
CA THR A 395 20.13 15.16 -5.13
C THR A 395 20.72 16.55 -5.39
N ASN A 396 20.11 17.28 -6.31
CA ASN A 396 20.44 18.67 -6.63
C ASN A 396 19.43 19.68 -6.04
N HIS A 397 18.63 19.26 -5.06
CA HIS A 397 17.57 20.09 -4.49
C HIS A 397 17.97 20.64 -3.11
N PRO A 398 18.02 21.96 -2.88
CA PRO A 398 18.34 22.54 -1.58
C PRO A 398 17.31 22.14 -0.52
N LYS A 399 17.74 21.57 0.61
CA LYS A 399 16.81 21.12 1.66
C LYS A 399 16.06 22.28 2.31
N ARG A 400 16.73 23.43 2.49
CA ARG A 400 16.13 24.66 3.04
C ARG A 400 15.07 25.30 2.14
N SER A 401 15.00 24.93 0.87
CA SER A 401 13.97 25.38 -0.06
C SER A 401 12.78 24.43 -0.15
N ALA A 402 12.92 23.20 0.36
CA ALA A 402 11.86 22.22 0.41
C ALA A 402 10.91 22.53 1.58
N GLY A 403 9.60 22.48 1.35
CA GLY A 403 8.60 22.58 2.42
C GLY A 403 8.64 21.37 3.33
N GLU A 404 8.57 20.20 2.72
CA GLU A 404 8.65 18.85 3.30
C GLU A 404 9.01 17.87 2.17
N SER A 405 9.34 16.62 2.51
CA SER A 405 9.50 15.57 1.51
C SER A 405 9.05 14.21 2.01
N PHE A 406 8.73 13.30 1.09
CA PHE A 406 8.30 11.95 1.42
C PHE A 406 8.74 10.96 0.33
N MET A 407 8.85 9.68 0.69
CA MET A 407 9.21 8.59 -0.22
C MET A 407 7.99 7.76 -0.59
N ILE A 408 7.82 7.47 -1.88
CA ILE A 408 6.88 6.46 -2.37
C ILE A 408 7.63 5.62 -3.40
N CYS A 409 7.65 4.30 -3.24
CA CYS A 409 8.21 3.37 -4.22
C CYS A 409 9.65 3.71 -4.65
N GLY A 410 10.50 4.12 -3.71
CA GLY A 410 11.89 4.50 -3.98
C GLY A 410 12.05 5.84 -4.70
N THR A 411 11.00 6.65 -4.80
CA THR A 411 11.04 8.00 -5.38
C THR A 411 10.83 9.03 -4.29
N LEU A 412 11.77 9.97 -4.14
CA LEU A 412 11.63 11.11 -3.23
C LEU A 412 10.79 12.18 -3.91
N TYR A 413 9.72 12.60 -3.25
CA TYR A 413 8.87 13.72 -3.67
C TYR A 413 9.08 14.89 -2.72
N VAL A 414 9.27 16.09 -3.27
CA VAL A 414 9.59 17.29 -2.51
C VAL A 414 8.55 18.38 -2.79
N THR A 415 8.08 19.03 -1.73
CA THR A 415 7.13 20.15 -1.83
C THR A 415 7.84 21.49 -1.94
N ASN A 416 7.21 22.44 -2.64
CA ASN A 416 7.76 23.78 -2.90
C ASN A 416 7.80 24.71 -1.69
N GLY A 417 7.13 24.35 -0.61
CA GLY A 417 7.00 25.17 0.58
C GLY A 417 6.04 24.57 1.58
N TYR A 418 5.96 25.19 2.75
CA TYR A 418 5.15 24.75 3.88
C TYR A 418 3.87 25.58 4.06
N SER A 419 3.77 26.71 3.36
CA SER A 419 2.66 27.68 3.45
C SER A 419 2.21 28.14 2.07
N GLY A 420 0.98 28.67 2.00
CA GLY A 420 0.40 29.18 0.75
C GLY A 420 0.06 28.06 -0.26
N GLY A 421 0.25 28.35 -1.55
CA GLY A 421 0.00 27.42 -2.66
C GLY A 421 1.03 26.30 -2.72
N THR A 422 0.83 25.28 -1.90
CA THR A 422 1.73 24.12 -1.83
C THR A 422 1.48 23.15 -2.98
N LYS A 423 2.57 22.57 -3.48
CA LYS A 423 2.57 21.53 -4.49
C LYS A 423 3.80 20.65 -4.35
N VAL A 424 3.69 19.41 -4.79
CA VAL A 424 4.87 18.57 -5.05
C VAL A 424 5.43 19.00 -6.41
N TYR A 425 6.69 19.41 -6.42
CA TYR A 425 7.29 20.03 -7.61
C TYR A 425 8.61 19.42 -8.06
N TYR A 426 9.15 18.48 -7.29
CA TYR A 426 10.38 17.79 -7.61
C TYR A 426 10.28 16.33 -7.22
N ALA A 427 10.72 15.45 -8.10
CA ALA A 427 10.80 14.01 -7.87
C ALA A 427 12.22 13.51 -8.18
N TYR A 428 12.81 12.72 -7.27
CA TYR A 428 14.10 12.06 -7.47
C TYR A 428 13.93 10.54 -7.41
N HIS A 429 14.23 9.87 -8.51
CA HIS A 429 14.09 8.42 -8.69
C HIS A 429 15.39 7.74 -8.25
N THR A 430 15.37 6.99 -7.13
CA THR A 430 16.60 6.35 -6.60
C THR A 430 17.07 5.15 -7.43
N ASN A 431 16.18 4.51 -8.19
CA ASN A 431 16.51 3.39 -9.07
C ASN A 431 17.40 3.84 -10.24
N SER A 432 17.02 4.90 -10.94
CA SER A 432 17.75 5.47 -12.08
C SER A 432 18.73 6.58 -11.68
N SER A 433 18.68 7.05 -10.43
CA SER A 433 19.44 8.22 -9.96
C SER A 433 19.20 9.49 -10.79
N THR A 434 17.97 9.65 -11.29
CA THR A 434 17.53 10.79 -12.10
C THR A 434 16.47 11.60 -11.37
N TYR A 435 16.30 12.86 -11.75
CA TYR A 435 15.26 13.72 -11.20
C TYR A 435 14.42 14.37 -12.30
N GLU A 436 13.22 14.82 -11.91
CA GLU A 436 12.34 15.60 -12.76
C GLU A 436 11.60 16.65 -11.93
N TYR A 437 11.27 17.78 -12.56
CA TYR A 437 10.34 18.74 -12.00
C TYR A 437 8.92 18.36 -12.41
N ILE A 438 8.00 18.41 -11.46
CA ILE A 438 6.59 18.05 -11.61
C ILE A 438 5.69 19.17 -11.09
N ASP A 439 4.38 19.02 -11.23
CA ASP A 439 3.42 19.98 -10.70
C ASP A 439 2.16 19.23 -10.23
N ILE A 440 2.20 18.74 -9.00
CA ILE A 440 1.07 18.05 -8.37
C ILE A 440 0.57 18.91 -7.21
N PRO A 441 -0.63 19.51 -7.31
CA PRO A 441 -1.15 20.37 -6.27
C PRO A 441 -1.35 19.60 -4.96
N LEU A 442 -1.06 20.27 -3.85
CA LEU A 442 -1.30 19.78 -2.49
C LEU A 442 -2.07 20.87 -1.75
N GLN A 443 -3.31 20.60 -1.36
CA GLN A 443 -4.11 21.64 -0.68
C GLN A 443 -3.69 21.80 0.78
N ASN A 444 -3.07 22.93 1.12
CA ASN A 444 -2.72 23.29 2.50
C ASN A 444 -3.89 23.98 3.23
N LYS A 445 -4.79 23.17 3.80
CA LYS A 445 -6.04 23.64 4.42
C LYS A 445 -5.85 24.60 5.59
N TYR A 446 -4.82 24.41 6.41
CA TYR A 446 -4.54 25.18 7.61
C TYR A 446 -3.25 26.01 7.51
N SER A 447 -2.83 26.34 6.29
CA SER A 447 -1.75 27.29 5.94
C SER A 447 -0.32 26.97 6.37
N HIS A 448 -0.08 25.95 7.20
CA HIS A 448 1.26 25.61 7.69
C HIS A 448 1.45 24.11 7.89
N ILE A 449 2.16 23.44 6.98
CA ILE A 449 2.55 22.03 7.08
C ILE A 449 3.90 21.93 7.81
N SER A 450 4.01 21.08 8.84
CA SER A 450 5.26 20.85 9.58
C SER A 450 5.70 19.39 9.61
N MET A 451 4.95 18.51 8.94
CA MET A 451 5.23 17.09 8.79
C MET A 451 4.34 16.59 7.66
N LEU A 452 4.90 15.74 6.79
CA LEU A 452 4.20 15.10 5.69
C LEU A 452 4.87 13.77 5.35
N ASP A 453 4.42 12.67 5.95
CA ASP A 453 4.97 11.33 5.68
C ASP A 453 4.01 10.44 4.92
N TYR A 454 4.56 9.55 4.11
CA TYR A 454 3.82 8.50 3.44
C TYR A 454 3.67 7.26 4.31
N ASN A 455 2.49 6.66 4.28
CA ASN A 455 2.26 5.33 4.82
C ASN A 455 1.95 4.32 3.69
N PRO A 456 2.82 3.34 3.42
CA PRO A 456 2.62 2.35 2.35
C PRO A 456 1.50 1.35 2.62
N ARG A 457 1.04 1.21 3.88
CA ARG A 457 -0.09 0.34 4.24
C ARG A 457 -1.40 0.92 3.75
N ASP A 458 -1.62 2.19 4.04
CA ASP A 458 -2.89 2.89 3.76
C ASP A 458 -2.87 3.64 2.43
N ARG A 459 -1.67 3.83 1.85
CA ARG A 459 -1.43 4.68 0.68
C ARG A 459 -1.97 6.10 0.88
N ALA A 460 -1.57 6.67 2.00
CA ALA A 460 -1.97 8.02 2.39
C ALA A 460 -0.76 8.80 2.91
N LEU A 461 -0.80 10.12 2.72
CA LEU A 461 0.11 11.05 3.37
C LEU A 461 -0.49 11.50 4.70
N TYR A 462 0.24 11.28 5.77
CA TYR A 462 -0.03 11.77 7.11
C TYR A 462 0.63 13.13 7.27
N ALA A 463 -0.15 14.14 7.62
CA ALA A 463 0.34 15.50 7.77
C ALA A 463 0.00 16.11 9.13
N TRP A 464 0.92 16.90 9.65
CA TRP A 464 0.64 17.86 10.71
C TRP A 464 0.51 19.25 10.12
N ASN A 465 -0.70 19.81 10.18
CA ASN A 465 -1.03 21.07 9.54
C ASN A 465 -1.57 22.06 10.57
N ASN A 466 -0.67 22.87 11.15
CA ASN A 466 -0.99 23.93 12.12
C ASN A 466 -1.82 23.48 13.33
N GLY A 467 -1.50 22.32 13.93
CA GLY A 467 -2.25 21.74 15.06
C GLY A 467 -3.42 20.83 14.65
N HIS A 468 -3.57 20.57 13.35
CA HIS A 468 -4.53 19.60 12.82
C HIS A 468 -3.80 18.39 12.24
N GLN A 469 -4.28 17.19 12.56
CA GLN A 469 -3.81 15.94 11.99
C GLN A 469 -4.67 15.63 10.77
N VAL A 470 -4.03 15.57 9.59
CA VAL A 470 -4.69 15.53 8.28
C VAL A 470 -4.19 14.36 7.46
N LEU A 471 -5.07 13.70 6.73
CA LEU A 471 -4.75 12.68 5.74
C LEU A 471 -5.00 13.17 4.32
N TYR A 472 -4.13 12.75 3.40
CA TYR A 472 -4.33 12.87 1.96
C TYR A 472 -4.21 11.50 1.31
N ASN A 473 -5.21 11.08 0.54
CA ASN A 473 -5.08 9.87 -0.27
C ASN A 473 -4.21 10.18 -1.49
N VAL A 474 -3.35 9.22 -1.87
CA VAL A 474 -2.51 9.36 -3.07
C VAL A 474 -3.02 8.50 -4.21
N THR A 475 -2.86 9.00 -5.43
CA THR A 475 -3.09 8.24 -6.67
C THR A 475 -1.74 7.94 -7.31
N LEU A 476 -1.47 6.66 -7.55
CA LEU A 476 -0.25 6.18 -8.19
C LEU A 476 -0.57 5.63 -9.58
N PHE A 477 0.34 5.84 -10.53
CA PHE A 477 0.26 5.32 -11.88
C PHE A 477 1.30 4.21 -12.07
N HIS A 478 0.83 3.01 -12.42
CA HIS A 478 1.67 1.86 -12.72
C HIS A 478 2.14 1.92 -14.17
N LEU A 479 3.45 2.05 -14.37
CA LEU A 479 4.12 1.85 -15.65
C LEU A 479 4.94 0.57 -15.53
N VAL A 480 4.48 -0.52 -16.14
CA VAL A 480 5.31 -1.72 -16.29
C VAL A 480 6.36 -1.39 -17.36
N ARG A 481 7.62 -1.17 -16.96
CA ARG A 481 8.71 -0.91 -17.90
C ARG A 481 9.33 -2.25 -18.33
N SER A 482 9.51 -2.42 -19.64
CA SER A 482 9.97 -3.65 -20.31
C SER A 482 11.47 -3.94 -20.21
N GLU A 483 12.23 -3.27 -19.33
CA GLU A 483 13.71 -3.32 -19.33
C GLU A 483 14.33 -4.34 -18.35
N GLU A 484 13.50 -5.15 -17.66
CA GLU A 484 13.98 -6.23 -16.76
C GLU A 484 13.44 -7.63 -17.15
N LEU A 485 13.06 -7.82 -18.42
CA LEU A 485 12.83 -9.12 -19.07
C LEU A 485 14.05 -9.47 -19.93
#